data_AF-A0A3M2CXZ0-F1
#
_entry.id   AF-A0A3M2CXZ0-F1
#
_cell.length_a   1.000
_cell.length_b   1.000
_cell.length_c   1.000
_cell.angle_alpha   90.00
_cell.angle_beta   90.00
_cell.angle_gamma   90.00
#
_symmetry.space_group_name_H-M   'P 1'
#
loop_
_entity.id
_entity.type
_entity.pdbx_description
1 polymer ?
#
loop_
_entity_poly.entity_id
_entity_poly.type
_entity_poly.pdbx_seq_one_letter_code
_entity_poly.pdbx_strand_id
1 'polypeptide(L)'
;MSKIFVDLENSSKIREKSAIADKGKFERKQQQKRSSALRKFLIFFLLVGLVLGVGAYFYWQDVKKRPQYSLALLVDAARRDDSKQIQQLVDVDAVVENFVPQVTDKAIELYGRNLAPGMIKQVAVMISPLLPTVKQRVSAEMLHVIREKTKPLEHIPWWAIAIGADKVLKTQIEGDTAYIKSSDPNREFELIMKREGNLWKVVAIKDERLARQVAEKIGQEVISSISREGLRKAGEKFGISGVEDLMKKLEGAF
;
A
#
# COMPACT_ATOMS: atom_id res chain seq x y z
N MET A 1 -79.67 -80.29 12.18
CA MET A 1 -79.64 -78.84 12.50
C MET A 1 -78.34 -78.53 13.23
N SER A 2 -77.35 -77.93 12.58
CA SER A 2 -76.14 -77.40 13.23
C SER A 2 -76.02 -75.91 12.91
N LYS A 3 -76.18 -75.05 13.91
CA LYS A 3 -75.98 -73.60 13.76
C LYS A 3 -74.50 -73.30 13.95
N ILE A 4 -73.82 -72.90 12.88
CA ILE A 4 -72.46 -72.38 12.91
C ILE A 4 -72.58 -70.92 13.37
N PHE A 5 -72.22 -70.65 14.62
CA PHE A 5 -72.05 -69.29 15.14
C PHE A 5 -70.71 -68.77 14.62
N VAL A 6 -70.76 -67.91 13.60
CA VAL A 6 -69.60 -67.17 13.12
C VAL A 6 -69.35 -66.02 14.10
N ASP A 7 -68.22 -66.09 14.78
CA ASP A 7 -67.75 -65.12 15.76
C ASP A 7 -67.30 -63.82 15.05
N LEU A 8 -68.24 -62.87 14.94
CA LEU A 8 -68.05 -61.58 14.30
C LEU A 8 -67.11 -60.64 15.08
N GLU A 9 -66.82 -60.93 16.35
CA GLU A 9 -66.05 -60.05 17.23
C GLU A 9 -64.53 -60.10 16.97
N ASN A 10 -64.03 -61.18 16.37
CA ASN A 10 -62.61 -61.32 16.05
C ASN A 10 -62.18 -60.57 14.77
N SER A 11 -63.12 -60.24 13.89
CA SER A 11 -62.83 -59.63 12.59
C SER A 11 -62.56 -58.12 12.63
N SER A 12 -63.05 -57.42 13.66
CA SER A 12 -62.86 -55.97 13.85
C SER A 12 -61.44 -55.64 14.36
N LYS A 13 -60.93 -56.41 15.32
CA LYS A 13 -59.57 -56.24 15.89
C LYS A 13 -58.45 -56.46 14.87
N ILE A 14 -58.67 -57.29 13.85
CA ILE A 14 -57.68 -57.55 12.80
C ILE A 14 -57.58 -56.35 11.83
N ARG A 15 -58.72 -55.70 11.50
CA ARG A 15 -58.75 -54.51 10.63
C ARG A 15 -58.12 -53.28 11.28
N GLU A 16 -58.27 -53.12 12.60
CA GLU A 16 -57.69 -51.98 13.31
C GLU A 16 -56.15 -52.10 13.43
N LYS A 17 -55.63 -53.32 13.68
CA LYS A 17 -54.17 -53.57 13.70
C LYS A 17 -53.51 -53.38 12.34
N SER A 18 -54.17 -53.71 11.22
CA SER A 18 -53.60 -53.45 9.89
C SER A 18 -53.55 -51.96 9.52
N ALA A 19 -54.53 -51.17 9.96
CA ALA A 19 -54.57 -49.73 9.66
C ALA A 19 -53.50 -48.93 10.43
N ILE A 20 -53.17 -49.33 11.66
CA ILE A 20 -52.12 -48.68 12.48
C ILE A 20 -50.71 -49.08 12.00
N ALA A 21 -50.52 -50.33 11.56
CA ALA A 21 -49.24 -50.81 11.04
C ALA A 21 -48.83 -50.13 9.71
N ASP A 22 -49.81 -49.73 8.89
CA ASP A 22 -49.54 -49.08 7.60
C ASP A 22 -49.22 -47.58 7.76
N LYS A 23 -49.91 -46.87 8.66
CA LYS A 23 -49.60 -45.46 8.99
C LYS A 23 -48.17 -45.28 9.51
N GLY A 24 -47.68 -46.18 10.37
CA GLY A 24 -46.32 -46.12 10.91
C GLY A 24 -45.20 -46.35 9.87
N LYS A 25 -45.49 -47.05 8.77
CA LYS A 25 -44.51 -47.27 7.67
C LYS A 25 -44.40 -46.06 6.73
N PHE A 26 -45.49 -45.31 6.55
CA PHE A 26 -45.48 -44.10 5.72
C PHE A 26 -44.73 -42.94 6.40
N GLU A 27 -44.88 -42.74 7.71
CA GLU A 27 -44.17 -41.68 8.43
C GLU A 27 -42.66 -41.95 8.54
N ARG A 28 -42.25 -43.21 8.78
CA ARG A 28 -40.81 -43.57 8.81
C ARG A 28 -40.12 -43.38 7.45
N LYS A 29 -40.81 -43.63 6.33
CA LYS A 29 -40.25 -43.38 4.98
C LYS A 29 -40.14 -41.89 4.64
N GLN A 30 -41.05 -41.03 5.11
CA GLN A 30 -40.94 -39.58 4.91
C GLN A 30 -39.86 -38.93 5.80
N GLN A 31 -39.71 -39.39 7.04
CA GLN A 31 -38.70 -38.86 7.96
C GLN A 31 -37.27 -39.24 7.54
N GLN A 32 -37.08 -40.45 7.00
CA GLN A 32 -35.77 -40.91 6.50
C GLN A 32 -35.35 -40.23 5.18
N LYS A 33 -36.30 -39.80 4.34
CA LYS A 33 -35.98 -39.07 3.09
C LYS A 33 -35.52 -37.63 3.36
N ARG A 34 -36.11 -36.95 4.37
CA ARG A 34 -35.77 -35.56 4.73
C ARG A 34 -34.36 -35.38 5.29
N SER A 35 -33.82 -36.34 6.05
CA SER A 35 -32.44 -36.25 6.57
C SER A 35 -31.38 -36.46 5.47
N SER A 36 -31.67 -37.28 4.46
CA SER A 36 -30.75 -37.50 3.33
C SER A 36 -30.62 -36.28 2.40
N ALA A 37 -31.71 -35.52 2.22
CA ALA A 37 -31.71 -34.30 1.40
C ALA A 37 -30.90 -33.18 2.07
N LEU A 38 -31.12 -32.96 3.38
CA LEU A 38 -30.34 -31.99 4.17
C LEU A 38 -28.84 -32.29 4.17
N ARG A 39 -28.46 -33.57 4.30
CA ARG A 39 -27.05 -33.98 4.23
C ARG A 39 -26.42 -33.68 2.87
N LYS A 40 -27.16 -33.88 1.76
CA LYS A 40 -26.68 -33.54 0.41
C LYS A 40 -26.52 -32.03 0.21
N PHE A 41 -27.45 -31.22 0.71
CA PHE A 41 -27.32 -29.76 0.69
C PHE A 41 -26.11 -29.28 1.50
N LEU A 42 -25.89 -29.85 2.69
CA LEU A 42 -24.78 -29.46 3.54
C LEU A 42 -23.43 -29.83 2.91
N ILE A 43 -23.32 -31.01 2.28
CA ILE A 43 -22.14 -31.40 1.50
C ILE A 43 -21.93 -30.47 0.30
N PHE A 44 -23.01 -30.08 -0.40
CA PHE A 44 -22.92 -29.14 -1.52
C PHE A 44 -22.42 -27.77 -1.07
N PHE A 45 -22.98 -27.21 0.00
CA PHE A 45 -22.50 -25.93 0.56
C PHE A 45 -21.05 -26.01 1.04
N LEU A 46 -20.65 -27.12 1.65
CA LEU A 46 -19.27 -27.34 2.08
C LEU A 46 -18.33 -27.42 0.88
N LEU A 47 -18.71 -28.12 -0.19
CA LEU A 47 -17.95 -28.18 -1.44
C LEU A 47 -17.83 -26.80 -2.11
N VAL A 48 -18.93 -26.05 -2.20
CA VAL A 48 -18.91 -24.68 -2.75
C VAL A 48 -18.02 -23.78 -1.90
N GLY A 49 -18.15 -23.84 -0.57
CA GLY A 49 -17.28 -23.09 0.35
C GLY A 49 -15.81 -23.44 0.21
N LEU A 50 -15.49 -24.73 0.00
CA LEU A 50 -14.12 -25.18 -0.24
C LEU A 50 -13.57 -24.62 -1.57
N VAL A 51 -14.33 -24.68 -2.66
CA VAL A 51 -13.91 -24.14 -3.96
C VAL A 51 -13.71 -22.63 -3.89
N LEU A 52 -14.63 -21.90 -3.25
CA LEU A 52 -14.50 -20.46 -3.03
C LEU A 52 -13.28 -20.14 -2.15
N GLY A 53 -13.03 -20.92 -1.10
CA GLY A 53 -11.88 -20.76 -0.21
C GLY A 53 -10.56 -20.96 -0.94
N VAL A 54 -10.45 -22.00 -1.78
CA VAL A 54 -9.25 -22.26 -2.60
C VAL A 54 -9.05 -21.15 -3.63
N GLY A 55 -10.11 -20.73 -4.33
CA GLY A 55 -10.05 -19.63 -5.29
C GLY A 55 -9.59 -18.32 -4.63
N ALA A 56 -10.17 -17.96 -3.48
CA ALA A 56 -9.78 -16.80 -2.71
C ALA A 56 -8.33 -16.88 -2.22
N TYR A 57 -7.86 -18.07 -1.81
CA TYR A 57 -6.48 -18.28 -1.39
C TYR A 57 -5.49 -18.05 -2.54
N PHE A 58 -5.73 -18.63 -3.72
CA PHE A 58 -4.88 -18.42 -4.89
C PHE A 58 -4.89 -16.96 -5.36
N TYR A 59 -6.07 -16.32 -5.36
CA TYR A 59 -6.19 -14.90 -5.66
C TYR A 59 -5.36 -14.06 -4.69
N TRP A 60 -5.43 -14.35 -3.39
CA TRP A 60 -4.64 -13.64 -2.38
C TRP A 60 -3.14 -13.84 -2.55
N GLN A 61 -2.70 -15.05 -2.94
CA GLN A 61 -1.29 -15.32 -3.25
C GLN A 61 -0.82 -14.53 -4.48
N ASP A 62 -1.68 -14.33 -5.48
CA ASP A 62 -1.37 -13.47 -6.61
C ASP A 62 -1.25 -12.00 -6.19
N VAL A 63 -2.22 -11.49 -5.41
CA VAL A 63 -2.21 -10.11 -4.90
C VAL A 63 -0.92 -9.80 -4.14
N LYS A 64 -0.42 -10.73 -3.33
CA LYS A 64 0.85 -10.57 -2.58
C LYS A 64 2.06 -10.32 -3.48
N LYS A 65 2.06 -10.84 -4.71
CA LYS A 65 3.18 -10.69 -5.66
C LYS A 65 3.15 -9.36 -6.40
N ARG A 66 2.07 -8.59 -6.28
CA ARG A 66 1.89 -7.34 -7.00
C ARG A 66 2.41 -6.13 -6.18
N PRO A 67 2.84 -5.04 -6.84
CA PRO A 67 3.37 -3.87 -6.14
C PRO A 67 2.36 -3.19 -5.22
N GLN A 68 1.06 -3.25 -5.54
CA GLN A 68 -0.05 -2.71 -4.76
C GLN A 68 -0.07 -3.27 -3.33
N TYR A 69 0.28 -4.55 -3.16
CA TYR A 69 0.38 -5.16 -1.84
C TYR A 69 1.50 -4.54 -1.01
N SER A 70 2.64 -4.26 -1.63
CA SER A 70 3.77 -3.62 -0.94
C SER A 70 3.48 -2.17 -0.60
N LEU A 71 2.75 -1.45 -1.47
CA LEU A 71 2.23 -0.11 -1.13
C LEU A 71 1.24 -0.14 0.03
N ALA A 72 0.34 -1.13 0.06
CA ALA A 72 -0.59 -1.29 1.17
C ALA A 72 0.14 -1.60 2.49
N LEU A 73 1.19 -2.42 2.44
CA LEU A 73 2.07 -2.66 3.58
C LEU A 73 2.82 -1.39 3.99
N LEU A 74 3.23 -0.55 3.05
CA LEU A 74 3.92 0.71 3.34
C LEU A 74 2.99 1.66 4.10
N VAL A 75 1.72 1.74 3.69
CA VAL A 75 0.69 2.52 4.41
C VAL A 75 0.48 1.96 5.82
N ASP A 76 0.38 0.64 5.98
CA ASP A 76 0.22 0.01 7.30
C ASP A 76 1.44 0.24 8.20
N ALA A 77 2.66 0.14 7.65
CA ALA A 77 3.91 0.40 8.36
C ALA A 77 4.03 1.86 8.79
N ALA A 78 3.68 2.79 7.90
CA ALA A 78 3.65 4.22 8.19
C ALA A 78 2.66 4.58 9.30
N ARG A 79 1.50 3.90 9.34
CA ARG A 79 0.50 4.04 10.39
C ARG A 79 0.98 3.52 11.75
N ARG A 80 1.74 2.43 11.76
CA ARG A 80 2.25 1.78 12.98
C ARG A 80 3.56 2.37 13.49
N ASP A 81 4.07 3.39 12.82
CA ASP A 81 5.38 3.97 13.09
C ASP A 81 6.53 2.95 13.03
N ASP A 82 6.37 1.91 12.21
CA ASP A 82 7.35 0.85 12.04
C ASP A 82 8.41 1.26 11.02
N SER A 83 9.38 2.03 11.50
CA SER A 83 10.51 2.51 10.68
C SER A 83 11.30 1.37 10.04
N LYS A 84 11.39 0.19 10.68
CA LYS A 84 12.07 -0.98 10.12
C LYS A 84 11.31 -1.54 8.94
N GLN A 85 9.99 -1.67 9.06
CA GLN A 85 9.15 -2.16 7.96
C GLN A 85 9.11 -1.15 6.80
N ILE A 86 9.11 0.16 7.07
CA ILE A 86 9.22 1.18 6.02
C ILE A 86 10.55 1.04 5.25
N GLN A 87 11.67 0.86 5.94
CA GLN A 87 12.98 0.64 5.30
C GLN A 87 13.04 -0.67 4.47
N GLN A 88 12.22 -1.67 4.80
CA GLN A 88 12.08 -2.88 3.99
C GLN A 88 11.24 -2.67 2.73
N LEU A 89 10.43 -1.60 2.67
CA LEU A 89 9.52 -1.31 1.56
C LEU A 89 9.95 -0.08 0.75
N VAL A 90 10.90 0.69 1.26
CA VAL A 90 11.45 1.89 0.62
C VAL A 90 12.96 1.80 0.68
N ASP A 91 13.57 1.73 -0.49
CA ASP A 91 15.00 1.92 -0.64
C ASP A 91 15.28 3.42 -0.55
N VAL A 92 15.48 3.87 0.69
CA VAL A 92 15.64 5.31 1.00
C VAL A 92 16.80 5.91 0.22
N ASP A 93 17.92 5.19 0.10
CA ASP A 93 19.10 5.67 -0.59
C ASP A 93 18.81 5.85 -2.08
N ALA A 94 18.20 4.84 -2.72
CA ALA A 94 17.83 4.93 -4.14
C ALA A 94 16.79 6.04 -4.38
N VAL A 95 15.78 6.17 -3.51
CA VAL A 95 14.75 7.20 -3.67
C VAL A 95 15.37 8.58 -3.54
N VAL A 96 16.21 8.81 -2.53
CA VAL A 96 16.89 10.08 -2.32
C VAL A 96 17.79 10.41 -3.53
N GLU A 97 18.52 9.43 -4.08
CA GLU A 97 19.35 9.64 -5.26
C GLU A 97 18.55 10.08 -6.49
N ASN A 98 17.34 9.54 -6.67
CA ASN A 98 16.45 9.94 -7.77
C ASN A 98 15.66 11.23 -7.47
N PHE A 99 15.50 11.58 -6.20
CA PHE A 99 14.68 12.72 -5.76
C PHE A 99 15.48 14.02 -5.62
N VAL A 100 16.74 13.95 -5.16
CA VAL A 100 17.61 15.12 -5.01
C VAL A 100 17.75 15.94 -6.29
N PRO A 101 17.93 15.35 -7.50
CA PRO A 101 17.93 16.12 -8.74
C PRO A 101 16.65 16.93 -8.94
N GLN A 102 15.47 16.33 -8.68
CA GLN A 102 14.18 17.01 -8.81
C GLN A 102 14.04 18.18 -7.83
N VAL A 103 14.46 17.99 -6.58
CA VAL A 103 14.49 19.06 -5.57
C VAL A 103 15.45 20.18 -5.98
N THR A 104 16.61 19.82 -6.52
CA THR A 104 17.63 20.77 -6.97
C THR A 104 17.11 21.60 -8.14
N ASP A 105 16.52 20.96 -9.15
CA ASP A 105 15.90 21.63 -10.29
C ASP A 105 14.80 22.60 -9.85
N LYS A 106 13.94 22.18 -8.91
CA LYS A 106 12.91 23.06 -8.34
C LYS A 106 13.48 24.19 -7.48
N ALA A 107 14.54 23.96 -6.72
CA ALA A 107 15.23 25.02 -5.98
C ALA A 107 15.84 26.06 -6.94
N ILE A 108 16.42 25.62 -8.06
CA ILE A 108 16.92 26.51 -9.11
C ILE A 108 15.77 27.30 -9.74
N GLU A 109 14.63 26.67 -10.02
CA GLU A 109 13.44 27.34 -10.56
C GLU A 109 12.89 28.42 -9.62
N LEU A 110 12.87 28.13 -8.31
CA LEU A 110 12.32 29.01 -7.28
C LEU A 110 13.27 30.15 -6.89
N TYR A 111 14.55 29.85 -6.68
CA TYR A 111 15.55 30.76 -6.11
C TYR A 111 16.61 31.23 -7.12
N GLY A 112 16.78 30.50 -8.22
CA GLY A 112 17.73 30.82 -9.30
C GLY A 112 17.14 31.65 -10.43
N ARG A 113 15.88 32.11 -10.29
CA ARG A 113 15.26 33.07 -11.21
C ARG A 113 16.11 34.35 -11.15
N ASN A 114 17.01 34.55 -12.13
CA ASN A 114 18.04 35.61 -12.28
C ASN A 114 19.51 35.13 -12.22
N LEU A 115 19.79 33.85 -12.00
CA LEU A 115 21.15 33.31 -12.08
C LEU A 115 21.47 32.82 -13.50
N ALA A 116 22.67 33.13 -13.99
CA ALA A 116 23.12 32.62 -15.29
C ALA A 116 23.28 31.09 -15.25
N PRO A 117 23.04 30.36 -16.37
CA PRO A 117 23.20 28.90 -16.44
C PRO A 117 24.57 28.38 -16.00
N GLY A 118 25.63 29.17 -16.21
CA GLY A 118 26.98 28.86 -15.74
C GLY A 118 27.10 28.85 -14.21
N MET A 119 26.41 29.77 -13.53
CA MET A 119 26.41 29.82 -12.06
C MET A 119 25.63 28.67 -11.45
N ILE A 120 24.53 28.24 -12.08
CA ILE A 120 23.76 27.07 -11.62
C ILE A 120 24.65 25.81 -11.58
N LYS A 121 25.48 25.59 -12.60
CA LYS A 121 26.44 24.48 -12.63
C LYS A 121 27.50 24.60 -11.54
N GLN A 122 27.98 25.80 -11.27
CA GLN A 122 28.95 26.03 -10.19
C GLN A 122 28.35 25.78 -8.81
N VAL A 123 27.10 26.20 -8.59
CA VAL A 123 26.35 25.90 -7.37
C VAL A 123 26.19 24.38 -7.22
N ALA A 124 25.81 23.66 -8.27
CA ALA A 124 25.69 22.20 -8.26
C ALA A 124 27.01 21.47 -7.89
N VAL A 125 28.14 21.92 -8.44
CA VAL A 125 29.47 21.42 -8.06
C VAL A 125 29.78 21.74 -6.60
N MET A 126 29.38 22.92 -6.13
CA MET A 126 29.62 23.39 -4.76
C MET A 126 28.80 22.65 -3.70
N ILE A 127 27.58 22.20 -4.01
CA ILE A 127 26.75 21.39 -3.10
C ILE A 127 27.12 19.90 -3.12
N SER A 128 28.00 19.45 -4.03
CA SER A 128 28.41 18.03 -4.12
C SER A 128 28.94 17.46 -2.80
N PRO A 129 29.81 18.15 -2.02
CA PRO A 129 30.25 17.69 -0.71
C PRO A 129 29.15 17.69 0.35
N LEU A 130 28.09 18.47 0.14
CA LEU A 130 26.93 18.58 1.04
C LEU A 130 25.85 17.55 0.72
N LEU A 131 25.94 16.88 -0.42
CA LEU A 131 24.99 15.84 -0.83
C LEU A 131 24.78 14.81 0.27
N PRO A 132 25.80 14.24 0.96
CA PRO A 132 25.56 13.26 2.02
C PRO A 132 24.66 13.81 3.15
N THR A 133 24.88 15.05 3.59
CA THR A 133 24.09 15.71 4.63
C THR A 133 22.66 16.00 4.14
N VAL A 134 22.53 16.48 2.90
CA VAL A 134 21.23 16.71 2.26
C VAL A 134 20.48 15.39 2.12
N LYS A 135 21.15 14.31 1.69
CA LYS A 135 20.58 12.96 1.58
C LYS A 135 20.03 12.49 2.93
N GLN A 136 20.80 12.63 4.01
CA GLN A 136 20.35 12.27 5.36
C GLN A 136 19.11 13.06 5.79
N ARG A 137 19.08 14.36 5.50
CA ARG A 137 17.93 15.21 5.86
C ARG A 137 16.71 14.95 5.00
N VAL A 138 16.88 14.77 3.69
CA VAL A 138 15.80 14.37 2.77
C VAL A 138 15.25 13.00 3.17
N SER A 139 16.10 12.06 3.56
CA SER A 139 15.69 10.76 4.10
C SER A 139 14.79 10.91 5.33
N ALA A 140 15.20 11.71 6.32
CA ALA A 140 14.40 11.96 7.53
C ALA A 140 13.06 12.65 7.22
N GLU A 141 13.07 13.65 6.34
CA GLU A 141 11.87 14.36 5.89
C GLU A 141 10.96 13.46 5.05
N MET A 142 11.51 12.57 4.23
CA MET A 142 10.74 11.65 3.40
C MET A 142 9.94 10.66 4.25
N LEU A 143 10.54 10.11 5.32
CA LEU A 143 9.80 9.26 6.26
C LEU A 143 8.62 10.02 6.89
N HIS A 144 8.84 11.29 7.23
CA HIS A 144 7.79 12.16 7.74
C HIS A 144 6.68 12.43 6.71
N VAL A 145 7.07 12.73 5.46
CA VAL A 145 6.15 12.96 4.33
C VAL A 145 5.34 11.71 4.03
N ILE A 146 5.96 10.52 3.99
CA ILE A 146 5.24 9.26 3.79
C ILE A 146 4.15 9.13 4.85
N ARG A 147 4.50 9.32 6.13
CA ARG A 147 3.51 9.30 7.22
C ARG A 147 2.39 10.31 6.95
N GLU A 148 2.71 11.57 6.69
CA GLU A 148 1.72 12.63 6.47
C GLU A 148 0.79 12.34 5.29
N LYS A 149 1.32 11.83 4.17
CA LYS A 149 0.54 11.46 2.98
C LYS A 149 -0.30 10.21 3.19
N THR A 150 0.11 9.33 4.10
CA THR A 150 -0.66 8.13 4.45
C THR A 150 -1.75 8.38 5.50
N LYS A 151 -1.73 9.50 6.23
CA LYS A 151 -2.76 9.85 7.23
C LYS A 151 -4.20 9.76 6.69
N PRO A 152 -4.52 10.28 5.49
CA PRO A 152 -5.87 10.15 4.95
C PRO A 152 -6.30 8.70 4.71
N LEU A 153 -5.36 7.75 4.61
CA LEU A 153 -5.63 6.33 4.38
C LEU A 153 -5.71 5.52 5.68
N GLU A 154 -5.51 6.13 6.85
CA GLU A 154 -5.46 5.41 8.14
C GLU A 154 -6.74 4.63 8.48
N HIS A 155 -7.89 5.17 8.03
CA HIS A 155 -9.21 4.58 8.26
C HIS A 155 -9.50 3.40 7.31
N ILE A 156 -8.69 3.20 6.27
CA ILE A 156 -8.88 2.15 5.27
C ILE A 156 -8.00 0.96 5.68
N PRO A 157 -8.56 -0.25 5.83
CA PRO A 157 -7.75 -1.41 6.15
C PRO A 157 -6.83 -1.75 4.98
N TRP A 158 -5.60 -2.17 5.29
CA TRP A 158 -4.56 -2.41 4.29
C TRP A 158 -4.97 -3.36 3.15
N TRP A 159 -5.78 -4.40 3.45
CA TRP A 159 -6.27 -5.33 2.44
C TRP A 159 -7.21 -4.66 1.43
N ALA A 160 -7.98 -3.66 1.86
CA ALA A 160 -8.86 -2.90 0.99
C ALA A 160 -8.04 -1.95 0.09
N ILE A 161 -6.93 -1.41 0.60
CA ILE A 161 -5.97 -0.65 -0.20
C ILE A 161 -5.35 -1.55 -1.27
N ALA A 162 -4.89 -2.75 -0.90
CA ALA A 162 -4.26 -3.69 -1.85
C ALA A 162 -5.20 -4.08 -3.01
N ILE A 163 -6.49 -4.27 -2.73
CA ILE A 163 -7.49 -4.62 -3.74
C ILE A 163 -7.97 -3.38 -4.52
N GLY A 164 -8.06 -2.22 -3.86
CA GLY A 164 -8.60 -0.99 -4.43
C GLY A 164 -7.59 -0.16 -5.22
N ALA A 165 -6.29 -0.35 -5.00
CA ALA A 165 -5.22 0.44 -5.59
C ALA A 165 -5.27 0.49 -7.13
N ASP A 166 -5.66 -0.60 -7.79
CA ASP A 166 -5.76 -0.68 -9.25
C ASP A 166 -6.77 0.30 -9.86
N LYS A 167 -7.73 0.79 -9.08
CA LYS A 167 -8.71 1.78 -9.56
C LYS A 167 -8.16 3.20 -9.59
N VAL A 168 -7.19 3.49 -8.72
CA VAL A 168 -6.65 4.84 -8.51
C VAL A 168 -5.21 4.98 -9.01
N LEU A 169 -4.53 3.86 -9.27
CA LEU A 169 -3.16 3.80 -9.77
C LEU A 169 -3.10 3.01 -11.07
N LYS A 170 -2.45 3.57 -12.09
CA LYS A 170 -2.04 2.83 -13.29
C LYS A 170 -0.71 2.16 -13.01
N THR A 171 -0.73 0.83 -12.98
CA THR A 171 0.47 0.02 -12.73
C THR A 171 0.93 -0.62 -14.03
N GLN A 172 2.18 -0.40 -14.40
CA GLN A 172 2.86 -1.04 -15.53
C GLN A 172 4.06 -1.82 -14.99
N ILE A 173 4.07 -3.13 -15.21
CA ILE A 173 5.13 -4.03 -14.73
C ILE A 173 6.02 -4.41 -15.91
N GLU A 174 7.31 -4.12 -15.79
CA GLU A 174 8.36 -4.43 -16.75
C GLU A 174 9.42 -5.29 -16.06
N GLY A 175 9.21 -6.61 -16.10
CA GLY A 175 10.08 -7.57 -15.42
C GLY A 175 10.09 -7.37 -13.90
N ASP A 176 11.24 -6.96 -13.36
CA ASP A 176 11.46 -6.69 -11.94
C ASP A 176 11.28 -5.22 -11.56
N THR A 177 10.81 -4.38 -12.48
CA THR A 177 10.51 -2.96 -12.24
C THR A 177 9.02 -2.72 -12.44
N ALA A 178 8.40 -1.94 -11.56
CA ALA A 178 7.01 -1.50 -11.68
C ALA A 178 6.94 0.02 -11.68
N TYR A 179 6.24 0.57 -12.67
CA TYR A 179 5.93 1.98 -12.79
C TYR A 179 4.49 2.19 -12.36
N ILE A 180 4.29 3.02 -11.36
CA ILE A 180 2.99 3.26 -10.75
C ILE A 180 2.69 4.74 -10.91
N LYS A 181 1.69 5.06 -11.72
CA LYS A 181 1.26 6.43 -11.97
C LYS A 181 -0.09 6.68 -11.33
N SER A 182 -0.26 7.87 -10.77
CA SER A 182 -1.58 8.34 -10.36
C SER A 182 -2.56 8.38 -11.54
N SER A 183 -3.78 7.92 -11.32
CA SER A 183 -4.87 8.10 -12.30
C SER A 183 -5.51 9.48 -12.22
N ASP A 184 -5.26 10.26 -11.17
CA ASP A 184 -5.85 11.58 -10.95
C ASP A 184 -5.14 12.66 -11.81
N PRO A 185 -5.82 13.32 -12.75
CA PRO A 185 -5.22 14.36 -13.58
C PRO A 185 -4.77 15.60 -12.79
N ASN A 186 -5.28 15.79 -11.57
CA ASN A 186 -4.88 16.92 -10.71
C ASN A 186 -3.65 16.61 -9.84
N ARG A 187 -3.18 15.36 -9.84
CA ARG A 187 -2.07 14.88 -9.02
C ARG A 187 -1.23 13.89 -9.80
N GLU A 188 -0.36 14.42 -10.64
CA GLU A 188 0.67 13.63 -11.30
C GLU A 188 1.77 13.28 -10.29
N PHE A 189 1.77 12.02 -9.86
CA PHE A 189 2.93 11.42 -9.21
C PHE A 189 3.21 10.06 -9.86
N GLU A 190 4.48 9.72 -9.95
CA GLU A 190 4.98 8.44 -10.46
C GLU A 190 5.91 7.81 -9.41
N LEU A 191 5.62 6.56 -9.04
CA LEU A 191 6.48 5.75 -8.19
C LEU A 191 7.12 4.67 -9.05
N ILE A 192 8.41 4.48 -8.88
CA ILE A 192 9.14 3.35 -9.47
C ILE A 192 9.45 2.40 -8.32
N MET A 193 9.02 1.16 -8.48
CA MET A 193 9.30 0.09 -7.55
C MET A 193 10.15 -0.99 -8.19
N LYS A 194 11.03 -1.61 -7.41
CA LYS A 194 11.84 -2.75 -7.84
C LYS A 194 11.49 -3.97 -7.01
N ARG A 195 11.39 -5.13 -7.64
CA ARG A 195 11.14 -6.40 -6.96
C ARG A 195 12.38 -6.81 -6.16
N GLU A 196 12.18 -7.11 -4.89
CA GLU A 196 13.19 -7.69 -4.01
C GLU A 196 12.58 -8.87 -3.25
N GLY A 197 12.88 -10.08 -3.72
CA GLY A 197 12.26 -11.30 -3.23
C GLY A 197 10.75 -11.30 -3.47
N ASN A 198 9.98 -11.35 -2.37
CA ASN A 198 8.51 -11.38 -2.41
C ASN A 198 7.86 -10.00 -2.29
N LEU A 199 8.65 -8.94 -2.11
CA LEU A 199 8.16 -7.58 -1.91
C LEU A 199 8.63 -6.68 -3.04
N TRP A 200 7.93 -5.56 -3.20
CA TRP A 200 8.34 -4.47 -4.05
C TRP A 200 8.84 -3.34 -3.18
N LYS A 201 10.04 -2.86 -3.45
CA LYS A 201 10.60 -1.68 -2.78
C LYS A 201 10.44 -0.46 -3.66
N VAL A 202 10.02 0.65 -3.07
CA VAL A 202 10.03 1.96 -3.74
C VAL A 202 11.49 2.38 -3.91
N VAL A 203 11.91 2.61 -5.15
CA VAL A 203 13.30 3.00 -5.50
C VAL A 203 13.38 4.39 -6.10
N ALA A 204 12.28 4.92 -6.62
CA ALA A 204 12.22 6.32 -7.04
C ALA A 204 10.81 6.88 -6.86
N ILE A 205 10.76 8.18 -6.56
CA ILE A 205 9.53 8.96 -6.47
C ILE A 205 9.70 10.15 -7.40
N LYS A 206 8.77 10.32 -8.32
CA LYS A 206 8.65 11.52 -9.15
C LYS A 206 7.37 12.24 -8.78
N ASP A 207 7.53 13.36 -8.10
CA ASP A 207 6.42 14.22 -7.69
C ASP A 207 6.95 15.65 -7.67
N GLU A 208 6.57 16.42 -8.68
CA GLU A 208 7.00 17.81 -8.81
C GLU A 208 6.53 18.69 -7.66
N ARG A 209 5.34 18.41 -7.11
CA ARG A 209 4.77 19.18 -6.01
C ARG A 209 5.54 18.89 -4.73
N LEU A 210 5.87 17.62 -4.50
CA LEU A 210 6.70 17.23 -3.37
C LEU A 210 8.11 17.80 -3.50
N ALA A 211 8.73 17.70 -4.68
CA ALA A 211 10.05 18.27 -4.94
C ALA A 211 10.07 19.78 -4.67
N ARG A 212 9.02 20.50 -5.11
CA ARG A 212 8.84 21.93 -4.83
C ARG A 212 8.66 22.20 -3.33
N GLN A 213 7.79 21.47 -2.64
CA GLN A 213 7.55 21.67 -1.19
C GLN A 213 8.83 21.44 -0.37
N VAL A 214 9.60 20.40 -0.71
CA VAL A 214 10.88 20.10 -0.08
C VAL A 214 11.91 21.18 -0.39
N ALA A 215 12.00 21.63 -1.65
CA ALA A 215 12.88 22.73 -2.05
C ALA A 215 12.55 24.05 -1.31
N GLU A 216 11.27 24.39 -1.18
CA GLU A 216 10.82 25.58 -0.43
C GLU A 216 11.17 25.47 1.06
N LYS A 217 10.94 24.31 1.70
CA LYS A 217 11.25 24.09 3.11
C LYS A 217 12.75 24.19 3.38
N ILE A 218 13.57 23.53 2.55
CA ILE A 218 15.04 23.59 2.65
C ILE A 218 15.52 25.02 2.40
N GLY A 219 15.04 25.68 1.34
CA GLY A 219 15.44 27.05 1.01
C GLY A 219 15.11 28.05 2.12
N GLN A 220 13.90 27.98 2.70
CA GLN A 220 13.51 28.82 3.83
C GLN A 220 14.37 28.56 5.09
N GLU A 221 14.70 27.30 5.37
CA GLU A 221 15.55 26.96 6.51
C GLU A 221 16.98 27.45 6.34
N VAL A 222 17.53 27.35 5.13
CA VAL A 222 18.86 27.89 4.79
C VAL A 222 18.86 29.42 4.91
N ILE A 223 17.89 30.12 4.32
CA ILE A 223 17.77 31.58 4.39
C ILE A 223 17.62 32.04 5.85
N SER A 224 16.74 31.40 6.62
CA SER A 224 16.52 31.78 8.02
C SER A 224 17.73 31.52 8.92
N SER A 225 18.49 30.46 8.65
CA SER A 225 19.75 30.19 9.37
C SER A 225 20.81 31.26 9.05
N ILE A 226 20.92 31.65 7.78
CA ILE A 226 21.82 32.73 7.33
C ILE A 226 21.43 34.07 7.99
N SER A 227 20.16 34.43 7.99
CA SER A 227 19.69 35.69 8.57
C SER A 227 19.84 35.77 10.10
N ARG A 228 19.74 34.64 10.82
CA ARG A 228 19.81 34.62 12.29
C ARG A 228 21.22 34.50 12.83
N GLU A 229 22.04 33.63 12.23
CA GLU A 229 23.33 33.23 12.81
C GLU A 229 24.51 33.82 12.03
N GLY A 230 24.25 34.44 10.87
CA GLY A 230 25.27 34.89 9.92
C GLY A 230 25.79 33.76 9.04
N LEU A 231 26.31 34.11 7.85
CA LEU A 231 26.81 33.15 6.84
C LEU A 231 27.82 32.14 7.39
N ARG A 232 28.68 32.57 8.33
CA ARG A 232 29.75 31.74 8.88
C ARG A 232 29.22 30.63 9.79
N LYS A 233 28.29 30.95 10.71
CA LYS A 233 27.68 29.95 11.60
C LYS A 233 26.68 29.06 10.88
N ALA A 234 25.93 29.62 9.93
CA ALA A 234 25.09 28.81 9.04
C ALA A 234 25.96 27.81 8.26
N GLY A 235 27.10 28.26 7.73
CA GLY A 235 28.11 27.39 7.13
C GLY A 235 28.52 26.26 8.05
N GLU A 236 29.02 26.56 9.25
CA GLU A 236 29.42 25.53 10.24
C GLU A 236 28.28 24.54 10.58
N LYS A 237 27.03 25.02 10.74
CA LYS A 237 25.86 24.20 11.06
C LYS A 237 25.45 23.26 9.93
N PHE A 238 25.67 23.66 8.69
CA PHE A 238 25.45 22.84 7.50
C PHE A 238 26.69 22.06 7.06
N GLY A 239 27.81 22.12 7.81
CA GLY A 239 29.06 21.44 7.49
C GLY A 239 29.89 22.11 6.39
N ILE A 240 29.66 23.40 6.16
CA ILE A 240 30.27 24.22 5.11
C ILE A 240 31.39 25.08 5.71
N SER A 241 32.63 24.62 5.58
CA SER A 241 33.81 25.47 5.75
C SER A 241 34.06 26.29 4.48
N GLY A 242 34.23 27.61 4.60
CA GLY A 242 34.63 28.48 3.47
C GLY A 242 33.50 29.27 2.77
N VAL A 243 32.31 29.37 3.38
CA VAL A 243 31.21 30.20 2.83
C VAL A 243 31.61 31.68 2.66
N GLU A 244 32.47 32.19 3.55
CA GLU A 244 33.00 33.56 3.46
C GLU A 244 33.90 33.78 2.23
N ASP A 245 34.79 32.83 1.93
CA ASP A 245 35.67 32.92 0.75
C ASP A 245 34.86 32.82 -0.55
N LEU A 246 33.75 32.07 -0.51
CA LEU A 246 32.82 31.93 -1.62
C LEU A 246 32.03 33.22 -1.89
N MET A 247 31.53 33.87 -0.84
CA MET A 247 30.86 35.17 -0.97
C MET A 247 31.82 36.24 -1.48
N LYS A 248 33.06 36.28 -0.97
CA LYS A 248 34.09 37.19 -1.49
C LYS A 248 34.41 36.95 -2.97
N LYS A 249 34.43 35.69 -3.42
CA LYS A 249 34.63 35.36 -4.84
C LYS A 249 33.44 35.79 -5.71
N LEU A 250 32.23 35.69 -5.20
CA LEU A 250 31.02 36.14 -5.90
C LEU A 250 30.94 37.65 -5.96
N GLU A 251 31.22 38.34 -4.86
CA GLU A 251 31.22 39.80 -4.76
C GLU A 251 32.29 40.45 -5.65
N GLY A 252 33.39 39.74 -5.94
CA GLY A 252 34.40 40.17 -6.93
C GLY A 252 34.07 39.82 -8.39
N ALA A 253 32.98 39.09 -8.65
CA ALA A 253 32.53 38.71 -10.00
C ALA A 253 31.30 39.52 -10.47
N PHE A 254 30.67 40.29 -9.58
CA PHE A 254 29.62 41.27 -9.87
C PHE A 254 30.23 42.67 -9.94
#